data_AF-A0AB34KCF5-F1
#
_entry.id   AF-A0AB34KCF5-F1
#
_cell.length_a   1.000
_cell.length_b   1.000
_cell.length_c   1.000
_cell.angle_alpha   90.00
_cell.angle_beta   90.00
_cell.angle_gamma   90.00
#
_symmetry.space_group_name_H-M   'P 1'
#
loop_
_entity.id
_entity.type
_entity.pdbx_description
1 polymer ?
#
loop_
_entity_poly.entity_id
_entity_poly.type
_entity_poly.pdbx_seq_one_letter_code
_entity_poly.pdbx_strand_id
1 'polypeptide(L)'
;MRRLIVAALCLAALLAVAAEKPKGLGPKARSDPATTAKAETAASLSKLREAMMSWFCPQPGNEKLLPCQTFAFMKDLRATPTADAKKKKLADRSAAMKNKNAEERAQQQKAAKEAYIQMYRAFCAQEGQRNSEVCTHALLKKLYGTTK
;
A
#
# COMPACT_ATOMS: atom_id res chain seq x y z
N MET A 1 -17.68 -5.57 -57.45
CA MET A 1 -18.59 -4.39 -57.44
C MET A 1 -19.57 -4.52 -56.28
N ARG A 2 -19.62 -3.51 -55.38
CA ARG A 2 -20.72 -3.17 -54.44
C ARG A 2 -20.97 -4.20 -53.30
N ARG A 3 -20.94 -3.92 -51.98
CA ARG A 3 -20.98 -2.71 -51.11
C ARG A 3 -20.32 -3.16 -49.77
N LEU A 4 -19.29 -2.56 -49.16
CA LEU A 4 -19.12 -1.22 -48.57
C LEU A 4 -20.23 -0.79 -47.58
N ILE A 5 -19.82 -0.66 -46.32
CA ILE A 5 -20.26 0.30 -45.29
C ILE A 5 -21.45 -0.12 -44.40
N VAL A 6 -21.15 -0.73 -43.24
CA VAL A 6 -21.86 -0.47 -41.96
C VAL A 6 -20.82 -0.56 -40.82
N ALA A 7 -19.90 0.41 -40.79
CA ALA A 7 -18.98 0.62 -39.68
C ALA A 7 -18.77 2.12 -39.50
N ALA A 8 -19.86 2.81 -39.14
CA ALA A 8 -19.83 4.21 -38.76
C ALA A 8 -21.14 4.49 -38.03
N LEU A 9 -21.09 4.60 -36.71
CA LEU A 9 -21.99 5.38 -35.83
C LEU A 9 -21.80 4.91 -34.38
N CYS A 10 -20.75 5.42 -33.72
CA CYS A 10 -20.71 5.65 -32.27
C CYS A 10 -19.45 6.43 -31.86
N LEU A 11 -19.09 7.46 -32.64
CA LEU A 11 -18.09 8.46 -32.27
C LEU A 11 -18.62 9.85 -32.66
N ALA A 12 -19.52 10.41 -31.84
CA ALA A 12 -19.82 11.84 -31.79
C ALA A 12 -20.87 12.11 -30.69
N ALA A 13 -20.43 12.27 -29.44
CA ALA A 13 -21.19 13.01 -28.42
C ALA A 13 -20.30 13.23 -27.19
N LEU A 14 -19.36 14.18 -27.27
CA LEU A 14 -18.70 14.77 -26.08
C LEU A 14 -18.02 16.09 -26.48
N LEU A 15 -18.81 17.03 -26.99
CA LEU A 15 -18.44 18.45 -27.04
C LEU A 15 -19.69 19.29 -26.78
N ALA A 16 -20.04 19.43 -25.50
CA ALA A 16 -20.81 20.56 -24.96
C ALA A 16 -20.97 20.36 -23.45
N VAL A 17 -20.06 20.91 -22.64
CA VAL A 17 -20.47 21.41 -21.33
C VAL A 17 -19.82 22.77 -21.13
N ALA A 18 -20.71 23.75 -21.07
CA ALA A 18 -20.45 25.15 -20.84
C ALA A 18 -19.77 25.34 -19.48
N ALA A 19 -18.91 26.36 -19.41
CA ALA A 19 -18.35 26.85 -18.17
C ALA A 19 -19.45 27.52 -17.33
N GLU A 20 -19.96 26.81 -16.32
CA GLU A 20 -20.76 27.42 -15.25
C GLU A 20 -19.92 27.50 -13.96
N LYS A 21 -19.74 28.73 -13.48
CA LYS A 21 -19.16 29.03 -12.15
C LYS A 21 -20.00 28.37 -11.05
N PRO A 22 -19.44 27.56 -10.14
CA PRO A 22 -20.14 27.25 -8.91
C PRO A 22 -20.03 28.44 -7.95
N LYS A 23 -21.16 29.12 -7.76
CA LYS A 23 -21.44 29.97 -6.59
C LYS A 23 -21.31 29.12 -5.32
N GLY A 24 -20.62 29.65 -4.32
CA GLY A 24 -20.50 29.00 -3.03
C GLY A 24 -21.82 28.91 -2.27
N LEU A 25 -21.89 27.92 -1.36
CA LEU A 25 -22.50 27.92 -0.02
C LEU A 25 -22.78 26.45 0.40
N GLY A 26 -22.23 26.01 1.54
CA GLY A 26 -22.65 24.75 2.16
C GLY A 26 -21.56 24.06 3.01
N PRO A 27 -21.68 24.02 4.35
CA PRO A 27 -20.63 23.55 5.25
C PRO A 27 -20.75 22.06 5.60
N LYS A 28 -19.61 21.50 6.06
CA LYS A 28 -19.39 20.19 6.71
C LYS A 28 -19.60 18.95 5.82
N ALA A 29 -18.48 18.45 5.30
CA ALA A 29 -18.30 17.03 5.05
C ALA A 29 -18.59 16.26 6.35
N ARG A 30 -19.79 15.67 6.45
CA ARG A 30 -20.16 14.74 7.50
C ARG A 30 -19.29 13.50 7.31
N SER A 31 -18.29 13.35 8.16
CA SER A 31 -17.46 12.14 8.21
C SER A 31 -18.36 11.00 8.68
N ASP A 32 -18.65 10.02 7.82
CA ASP A 32 -19.37 8.83 8.25
C ASP A 32 -18.56 8.13 9.37
N PRO A 33 -19.15 7.84 10.54
CA PRO A 33 -18.45 7.20 11.65
C PRO A 33 -17.87 5.83 11.26
N ALA A 34 -18.50 5.12 10.32
CA ALA A 34 -18.01 3.85 9.77
C ALA A 34 -16.70 4.00 8.96
N THR A 35 -16.49 5.14 8.30
CA THR A 35 -15.27 5.45 7.53
C THR A 35 -14.13 5.81 8.48
N THR A 36 -14.44 6.52 9.56
CA THR A 36 -13.47 6.90 10.60
C THR A 36 -12.94 5.68 11.35
N ALA A 37 -13.81 4.74 11.75
CA ALA A 37 -13.39 3.51 12.44
C ALA A 37 -12.53 2.58 11.56
N LYS A 38 -12.80 2.51 10.25
CA LYS A 38 -11.96 1.75 9.30
C LYS A 38 -10.57 2.39 9.12
N ALA A 39 -10.49 3.72 9.14
CA ALA A 39 -9.22 4.43 9.07
C ALA A 39 -8.38 4.22 10.34
N GLU A 40 -9.01 4.25 11.52
CA GLU A 40 -8.33 4.01 12.80
C GLU A 40 -7.75 2.59 12.91
N THR A 41 -8.52 1.58 12.50
CA THR A 41 -8.05 0.18 12.49
C THR A 41 -6.94 -0.08 11.46
N ALA A 42 -6.95 0.61 10.32
CA ALA A 42 -5.86 0.56 9.35
C ALA A 42 -4.59 1.26 9.86
N ALA A 43 -4.75 2.39 10.54
CA ALA A 43 -3.65 3.13 11.14
C ALA A 43 -2.98 2.35 12.28
N SER A 44 -3.76 1.71 13.16
CA SER A 44 -3.22 0.87 14.23
C SER A 44 -2.46 -0.34 13.67
N LEU A 45 -3.03 -1.03 12.68
CA LEU A 45 -2.36 -2.16 12.02
C LEU A 45 -1.06 -1.74 11.33
N SER A 46 -1.02 -0.55 10.73
CA SER A 46 0.19 -0.05 10.07
C SER A 46 1.31 0.23 11.06
N LYS A 47 0.99 0.79 12.24
CA LYS A 47 1.96 0.98 13.34
C LYS A 47 2.52 -0.35 13.83
N LEU A 48 1.67 -1.36 14.02
CA LEU A 48 2.11 -2.68 14.48
C LEU A 48 3.02 -3.38 13.44
N ARG A 49 2.72 -3.24 12.14
CA ARG A 49 3.62 -3.73 11.07
C ARG A 49 4.95 -2.97 11.07
N GLU A 50 4.91 -1.66 11.28
CA GLU A 50 6.12 -0.84 11.38
C GLU A 50 7.00 -1.26 12.56
N ALA A 51 6.41 -1.60 13.72
CA ALA A 51 7.14 -2.13 14.86
C ALA A 51 7.88 -3.43 14.53
N MET A 52 7.20 -4.38 13.86
CA MET A 52 7.84 -5.61 13.40
C MET A 52 9.00 -5.33 12.43
N MET A 53 8.78 -4.50 11.41
CA MET A 53 9.81 -4.19 10.40
C MET A 53 11.00 -3.46 11.03
N SER A 54 10.76 -2.57 11.98
CA SER A 54 11.80 -1.82 12.68
C SER A 54 12.73 -2.74 13.50
N TRP A 55 12.20 -3.84 14.03
CA TRP A 55 13.00 -4.83 14.77
C TRP A 55 13.67 -5.86 13.83
N PHE A 56 12.98 -6.30 12.79
CA PHE A 56 13.42 -7.42 11.95
C PHE A 56 14.36 -7.01 10.81
N CYS A 57 14.03 -5.92 10.11
CA CYS A 57 14.77 -5.51 8.91
C CYS A 57 16.22 -5.06 9.14
N PRO A 58 16.63 -4.54 10.32
CA PRO A 58 18.03 -4.27 10.60
C PRO A 58 18.90 -5.52 10.84
N GLN A 59 18.29 -6.70 11.01
CA GLN A 59 19.03 -7.94 11.24
C GLN A 59 19.69 -8.43 9.94
N PRO A 60 20.88 -9.04 10.02
CA PRO A 60 21.65 -9.43 8.85
C PRO A 60 20.89 -10.46 7.99
N GLY A 61 20.88 -10.25 6.68
CA GLY A 61 20.28 -11.17 5.70
C GLY A 61 18.81 -10.87 5.35
N ASN A 62 18.19 -9.89 6.02
CA ASN A 62 16.79 -9.50 5.78
C ASN A 62 16.63 -8.35 4.78
N GLU A 63 17.72 -7.72 4.32
CA GLU A 63 17.73 -6.48 3.55
C GLU A 63 17.08 -6.66 2.16
N LYS A 64 17.17 -7.87 1.61
CA LYS A 64 16.62 -8.22 0.30
C LYS A 64 15.15 -8.61 0.34
N LEU A 65 14.55 -8.77 1.53
CA LEU A 65 13.14 -9.07 1.65
C LEU A 65 12.32 -7.86 1.22
N LEU A 66 11.32 -8.07 0.36
CA LEU A 66 10.47 -7.02 -0.18
C LEU A 66 9.84 -6.07 0.88
N PRO A 67 9.33 -6.55 2.04
CA PRO A 67 8.88 -5.64 3.11
C PRO A 67 10.00 -4.77 3.67
N CYS A 68 11.24 -5.28 3.78
CA CYS A 68 12.38 -4.53 4.30
C CYS A 68 12.92 -3.50 3.29
N GLN A 69 12.94 -3.82 1.99
CA GLN A 69 13.21 -2.83 0.94
C GLN A 69 12.18 -1.69 0.97
N THR A 70 10.91 -2.02 1.17
CA THR A 70 9.84 -1.04 1.28
C THR A 70 9.99 -0.18 2.53
N PHE A 71 10.32 -0.78 3.67
CA PHE A 71 10.58 -0.07 4.92
C PHE A 71 11.76 0.89 4.79
N ALA A 72 12.87 0.45 4.21
CA ALA A 72 14.04 1.28 3.95
C ALA A 72 13.69 2.48 3.05
N PHE A 73 12.97 2.24 1.94
CA PHE A 73 12.49 3.32 1.07
C PHE A 73 11.59 4.31 1.84
N MET A 74 10.67 3.84 2.68
CA MET A 74 9.79 4.73 3.43
C MET A 74 10.54 5.54 4.49
N LYS A 75 11.60 4.99 5.09
CA LYS A 75 12.49 5.76 5.98
C LYS A 75 13.25 6.83 5.22
N ASP A 76 13.84 6.50 4.07
CA ASP A 76 14.54 7.44 3.20
C ASP A 76 13.61 8.55 2.67
N LEU A 77 12.40 8.19 2.25
CA LEU A 77 11.38 9.14 1.79
C LEU A 77 10.95 10.11 2.91
N ARG A 78 10.84 9.63 4.15
CA ARG A 78 10.53 10.48 5.32
C ARG A 78 11.69 11.41 5.68
N ALA A 79 12.93 10.93 5.58
CA ALA A 79 14.14 11.69 5.83
C ALA A 79 14.47 12.73 4.74
N THR A 80 13.92 12.56 3.53
CA THR A 80 14.12 13.51 2.43
C THR A 80 13.48 14.87 2.77
N PRO A 81 14.20 16.00 2.71
CA PRO A 81 13.71 17.27 3.26
C PRO A 81 12.71 17.98 2.34
N THR A 82 12.96 17.99 1.02
CA THR A 82 12.18 18.79 0.06
C THR A 82 11.06 17.97 -0.57
N ALA A 83 9.90 18.60 -0.80
CA ALA A 83 8.78 17.99 -1.49
C ALA A 83 9.15 17.50 -2.90
N ASP A 84 9.96 18.25 -3.65
CA ASP A 84 10.32 17.87 -5.02
C ASP A 84 11.26 16.66 -5.07
N ALA A 85 12.22 16.55 -4.14
CA ALA A 85 13.00 15.32 -4.01
C ALA A 85 12.15 14.10 -3.61
N LYS A 86 11.14 14.28 -2.74
CA LYS A 86 10.19 13.20 -2.41
C LYS A 86 9.39 12.77 -3.64
N LYS A 87 8.86 13.73 -4.41
CA LYS A 87 8.14 13.46 -5.67
C LYS A 87 9.02 12.69 -6.64
N LYS A 88 10.28 13.10 -6.82
CA LYS A 88 11.23 12.41 -7.69
C LYS A 88 11.44 10.95 -7.26
N LYS A 89 11.71 10.71 -5.97
CA LYS A 89 11.90 9.35 -5.41
C LYS A 89 10.66 8.46 -5.64
N LEU A 90 9.45 9.02 -5.46
CA LEU A 90 8.20 8.31 -5.72
C LEU A 90 8.01 8.02 -7.22
N ALA A 91 8.34 8.97 -8.10
CA ALA A 91 8.24 8.79 -9.54
C ALA A 91 9.21 7.70 -10.04
N ASP A 92 10.47 7.73 -9.57
CA ASP A 92 11.49 6.73 -9.90
C ASP A 92 11.02 5.32 -9.46
N ARG A 93 10.49 5.18 -8.24
CA ARG A 93 9.95 3.92 -7.73
C ARG A 93 8.71 3.45 -8.50
N SER A 94 7.82 4.38 -8.88
CA SER A 94 6.62 4.06 -9.66
C SER A 94 7.00 3.54 -11.05
N ALA A 95 7.97 4.18 -11.72
CA ALA A 95 8.46 3.76 -13.02
C ALA A 95 9.02 2.32 -12.98
N ALA A 96 9.78 1.99 -11.94
CA ALA A 96 10.32 0.64 -11.73
C ALA A 96 9.23 -0.44 -11.50
N MET A 97 8.01 -0.05 -11.10
CA MET A 97 6.91 -0.97 -10.79
C MET A 97 5.87 -1.08 -11.91
N LYS A 98 5.84 -0.16 -12.88
CA LYS A 98 4.83 -0.11 -13.95
C LYS A 98 4.90 -1.27 -14.95
N ASN A 99 5.98 -2.03 -14.98
CA ASN A 99 6.23 -3.03 -16.01
C ASN A 99 6.02 -4.49 -15.55
N LYS A 100 5.31 -4.70 -14.42
CA LYS A 100 5.10 -6.06 -13.88
C LYS A 100 3.79 -6.66 -14.37
N ASN A 101 3.86 -7.83 -14.99
CA ASN A 101 2.68 -8.58 -15.42
C ASN A 101 1.90 -9.13 -14.20
N ALA A 102 0.71 -9.71 -14.43
CA ALA A 102 -0.15 -10.20 -13.35
C ALA A 102 0.51 -11.33 -12.53
N GLU A 103 1.26 -12.21 -13.19
CA GLU A 103 1.95 -13.33 -12.56
C GLU A 103 3.08 -12.85 -11.65
N GLU A 104 3.94 -11.95 -12.13
CA GLU A 104 5.02 -11.34 -11.35
C GLU A 104 4.48 -10.60 -10.12
N ARG A 105 3.34 -9.92 -10.26
CA ARG A 105 2.66 -9.27 -9.14
C ARG A 105 2.16 -10.30 -8.12
N ALA A 106 1.57 -11.40 -8.56
CA ALA A 106 1.10 -12.46 -7.68
C ALA A 106 2.26 -13.13 -6.92
N GLN A 107 3.36 -13.43 -7.62
CA GLN A 107 4.58 -13.98 -7.00
C GLN A 107 5.16 -13.03 -5.95
N GLN A 108 5.20 -11.73 -6.24
CA GLN A 108 5.67 -10.72 -5.27
C GLN A 108 4.75 -10.60 -4.05
N GLN A 109 3.44 -10.67 -4.24
CA GLN A 109 2.49 -10.67 -3.12
C GLN A 109 2.67 -11.91 -2.23
N LYS A 110 2.89 -13.08 -2.85
CA LYS A 110 3.18 -14.33 -2.13
C LYS A 110 4.49 -14.22 -1.33
N ALA A 111 5.57 -13.79 -1.98
CA ALA A 111 6.87 -13.60 -1.34
C ALA A 111 6.80 -12.57 -0.20
N ALA A 112 6.08 -11.46 -0.40
CA ALA A 112 5.83 -10.47 0.65
C ALA A 112 5.09 -11.08 1.84
N LYS A 113 4.03 -11.86 1.58
CA LYS A 113 3.25 -12.51 2.64
C LYS A 113 4.11 -13.50 3.43
N GLU A 114 4.93 -14.31 2.75
CA GLU A 114 5.86 -15.25 3.38
C GLU A 114 6.88 -14.52 4.26
N ALA A 115 7.46 -13.41 3.76
CA ALA A 115 8.37 -12.58 4.56
C ALA A 115 7.67 -11.96 5.79
N TYR A 116 6.41 -11.52 5.68
CA TYR A 116 5.64 -11.04 6.84
C TYR A 116 5.35 -12.15 7.86
N ILE A 117 5.07 -13.39 7.42
CA ILE A 117 4.90 -14.55 8.31
C ILE A 117 6.22 -14.84 9.04
N GLN A 118 7.33 -14.89 8.31
CA GLN A 118 8.65 -15.11 8.90
C GLN A 118 8.98 -14.05 9.96
N MET A 119 8.77 -12.78 9.60
CA MET A 119 8.99 -11.65 10.50
C MET A 119 8.13 -11.74 11.76
N TYR A 120 6.83 -12.03 11.61
CA TYR A 120 5.92 -12.19 12.75
C TYR A 120 6.36 -13.34 13.67
N ARG A 121 6.72 -14.51 13.10
CA ARG A 121 7.20 -15.66 13.87
C ARG A 121 8.48 -15.34 14.63
N ALA A 122 9.46 -14.75 13.97
CA ALA A 122 10.73 -14.38 14.59
C ALA A 122 10.52 -13.34 15.72
N PHE A 123 9.70 -12.32 15.44
CA PHE A 123 9.37 -11.29 16.42
C PHE A 123 8.67 -11.90 17.64
N CYS A 124 7.63 -12.72 17.44
CA CYS A 124 6.87 -13.29 18.54
C CYS A 124 7.53 -14.47 19.25
N ALA A 125 8.59 -15.06 18.69
CA ALA A 125 9.40 -16.07 19.38
C ALA A 125 10.35 -15.44 20.42
N GLN A 126 10.77 -14.19 20.20
CA GLN A 126 11.68 -13.45 21.07
C GLN A 126 11.03 -13.19 22.44
N GLU A 127 11.72 -13.58 23.51
CA GLU A 127 11.16 -13.57 24.88
C GLU A 127 10.60 -12.20 25.30
N GLY A 128 11.29 -11.12 24.98
CA GLY A 128 10.85 -9.75 25.28
C GLY A 128 9.67 -9.23 24.43
N GLN A 129 9.23 -9.98 23.41
CA GLN A 129 8.20 -9.55 22.46
C GLN A 129 6.93 -10.41 22.49
N ARG A 130 6.95 -11.57 23.15
CA ARG A 130 5.84 -12.56 23.20
C ARG A 130 4.50 -11.96 23.60
N ASN A 131 4.51 -11.00 24.52
CA ASN A 131 3.29 -10.34 25.05
C ASN A 131 3.06 -8.93 24.47
N SER A 132 3.81 -8.55 23.44
CA SER A 132 3.62 -7.25 22.77
C SER A 132 2.25 -7.14 22.10
N GLU A 133 1.84 -5.91 21.81
CA GLU A 133 0.62 -5.66 21.00
C GLU A 133 0.69 -6.35 19.64
N VAL A 134 1.87 -6.47 19.04
CA VAL A 134 2.05 -7.18 17.76
C VAL A 134 1.57 -8.63 17.86
N CYS A 135 2.00 -9.35 18.90
CA CYS A 135 1.77 -10.78 19.05
C CYS A 135 0.39 -11.13 19.61
N THR A 136 -0.24 -10.19 20.30
CA THR A 136 -1.58 -10.33 20.87
C THR A 136 -2.68 -9.78 19.96
N HIS A 137 -2.35 -8.94 18.97
CA HIS A 137 -3.33 -8.35 18.05
C HIS A 137 -4.00 -9.42 17.17
N ALA A 138 -5.31 -9.59 17.34
CA ALA A 138 -6.11 -10.65 16.72
C ALA A 138 -5.95 -10.73 15.19
N LEU A 139 -5.94 -9.58 14.50
CA LEU A 139 -5.80 -9.56 13.04
C LEU A 139 -4.38 -9.93 12.57
N LEU A 140 -3.33 -9.53 13.30
CA LEU A 140 -1.96 -9.90 12.92
C LEU A 140 -1.74 -11.39 13.13
N LYS A 141 -2.21 -11.92 14.26
CA LYS A 141 -2.22 -13.36 14.53
C LYS A 141 -2.97 -14.13 13.43
N LYS A 142 -4.14 -13.65 12.99
CA LYS A 142 -4.89 -14.28 11.89
C LYS A 142 -4.14 -14.23 10.55
N LEU A 143 -3.48 -13.12 10.24
CA LEU A 143 -2.80 -12.92 8.95
C LEU A 143 -1.46 -13.65 8.86
N TYR A 144 -0.69 -13.68 9.95
CA TYR A 144 0.73 -14.06 9.95
C TYR A 144 1.10 -15.13 10.98
N GLY A 145 0.23 -15.41 11.95
CA GLY A 145 0.46 -16.42 12.98
C GLY A 145 0.26 -17.87 12.53
N THR A 146 -0.06 -18.10 11.25
CA THR A 146 -0.24 -19.45 10.71
C THR A 146 1.09 -20.19 10.57
N THR A 147 1.17 -21.35 11.20
CA THR A 147 2.19 -22.37 10.97
C THR A 147 1.81 -23.19 9.74
N LYS A 148 2.38 -22.88 8.57
CA LYS A 148 2.77 -23.93 7.63
C LYS A 148 3.91 -24.72 8.25
#